data_AF-A0A6L7VUD2-F1
#
_entry.id   AF-A0A6L7VUD2-F1
#
_cell.length_a   1.000
_cell.length_b   1.000
_cell.length_c   1.000
_cell.angle_alpha   90.00
_cell.angle_beta   90.00
_cell.angle_gamma   90.00
#
_symmetry.space_group_name_H-M   'P 1'
#
loop_
_entity.id
_entity.type
_entity.pdbx_description
1 polymer ?
#
loop_
_entity_poly.entity_id
_entity_poly.type
_entity_poly.pdbx_seq_one_letter_code
_entity_poly.pdbx_strand_id
1 'polypeptide(L)'
;MGGDVVALRALTELQPAGGKGDKIFPPSYKTDDGAHHKYAVEDRVSSDGTQTTTILLDSVASQANRAELALLEGYDRGEISFPVPYVDFTGCGDVTDYKKITVLEAPHRLADAIFRDSLLDGTLFRLSEVGRAITDSTPRNATSMFHYSPTSLLFGVWDATGPKGGLGSKFQRAYVSEIVGFDTIVGKNVYSRIDPLQIEKVTSDDRVFNSSDPSEVWTHALGNAKKDKNGKPEYANRGSGKGVAGQPSKINHGNIPPVIDSMAGGATISKGLQTTLISLAALRRLRFGDVEYEVETAARTAVAALGVAAIAYQCEMDYDLRSRCLLLPTHPPRLELLGRDGSVGETVNVSRDGAAKILARAAAHATELGIGWETEAVRLTPAPKLLELIRRSRKVAAVEQTTEK
;
A
#
# COMPACT_ATOMS: atom_id res chain seq x y z
N MET A 1 -26.57 -5.26 -9.24
CA MET A 1 -27.06 -4.53 -8.05
C MET A 1 -28.53 -4.80 -7.72
N GLY A 2 -29.45 -4.74 -8.70
CA GLY A 2 -30.90 -4.89 -8.48
C GLY A 2 -31.44 -6.30 -8.21
N GLY A 3 -30.66 -7.36 -8.41
CA GLY A 3 -31.09 -8.76 -8.23
C GLY A 3 -30.66 -9.41 -6.90
N ASP A 4 -30.69 -10.74 -6.86
CA ASP A 4 -30.45 -11.56 -5.65
C ASP A 4 -28.98 -11.85 -5.32
N VAL A 5 -28.05 -11.38 -6.15
CA VAL A 5 -26.60 -11.50 -5.87
C VAL A 5 -26.22 -10.63 -4.67
N VAL A 6 -25.52 -11.18 -3.68
CA VAL A 6 -25.06 -10.47 -2.48
C VAL A 6 -23.61 -10.02 -2.54
N ALA A 7 -22.79 -10.73 -3.31
CA ALA A 7 -21.38 -10.41 -3.50
C ALA A 7 -20.86 -10.96 -4.82
N LEU A 8 -19.77 -10.37 -5.31
CA LEU A 8 -18.96 -10.91 -6.39
C LEU A 8 -17.67 -11.44 -5.77
N ARG A 9 -17.26 -12.67 -6.09
CA ARG A 9 -16.08 -13.32 -5.52
C ARG A 9 -15.11 -13.75 -6.61
N ALA A 10 -13.82 -13.49 -6.43
CA ALA A 10 -12.76 -14.08 -7.25
C ALA A 10 -11.84 -14.88 -6.34
N LEU A 11 -11.59 -16.14 -6.71
CA LEU A 11 -10.65 -17.03 -6.06
C LEU A 11 -9.54 -17.31 -7.06
N THR A 12 -8.32 -16.85 -6.77
CA THR A 12 -7.15 -17.08 -7.63
C THR A 12 -6.16 -17.95 -6.90
N GLU A 13 -6.03 -19.20 -7.34
CA GLU A 13 -4.96 -20.06 -6.85
C GLU A 13 -3.62 -19.66 -7.48
N LEU A 14 -2.59 -19.57 -6.64
CA LEU A 14 -1.27 -19.04 -6.95
C LEU A 14 -0.19 -20.07 -6.60
N GLN A 15 0.87 -20.13 -7.40
CA GLN A 15 2.04 -20.98 -7.15
C GLN A 15 3.33 -20.15 -7.23
N PRO A 16 4.39 -20.49 -6.48
CA PRO A 16 5.68 -19.83 -6.63
C PRO A 16 6.19 -19.91 -8.07
N ALA A 17 6.74 -18.81 -8.58
CA ALA A 17 7.27 -18.76 -9.95
C ALA A 17 8.48 -19.68 -10.17
N GLY A 18 9.24 -20.00 -9.12
CA GLY A 18 10.32 -21.00 -9.16
C GLY A 18 9.83 -22.45 -9.22
N GLY A 19 8.50 -22.67 -9.21
CA GLY A 19 7.87 -23.98 -9.25
C GLY A 19 7.19 -24.35 -7.94
N LYS A 20 6.35 -25.39 -8.00
CA LYS A 20 5.64 -25.91 -6.82
C LYS A 20 6.64 -26.33 -5.75
N GLY A 21 6.45 -25.83 -4.53
CA GLY A 21 7.34 -26.10 -3.39
C GLY A 21 8.60 -25.24 -3.35
N ASP A 22 8.81 -24.31 -4.29
CA ASP A 22 9.90 -23.34 -4.16
C ASP A 22 9.70 -22.42 -2.94
N LYS A 23 10.81 -21.97 -2.37
CA LYS A 23 10.82 -21.15 -1.17
C LYS A 23 10.52 -19.69 -1.51
N ILE A 24 9.44 -19.18 -0.95
CA ILE A 24 9.04 -17.77 -1.04
C ILE A 24 9.43 -16.99 0.22
N PHE A 25 9.44 -15.66 0.12
CA PHE A 25 9.76 -14.75 1.23
C PHE A 25 8.58 -13.80 1.52
N PRO A 26 7.67 -14.18 2.42
CA PRO A 26 6.51 -13.37 2.80
C PRO A 26 6.86 -12.04 3.51
N PRO A 27 5.89 -11.12 3.72
CA PRO A 27 6.06 -9.97 4.59
C PRO A 27 6.37 -10.37 6.03
N SER A 28 7.30 -9.65 6.64
CA SER A 28 7.57 -9.75 8.08
C SER A 28 7.06 -8.50 8.78
N TYR A 29 6.44 -8.70 9.95
CA TYR A 29 5.80 -7.67 10.73
C TYR A 29 6.54 -7.49 12.04
N LYS A 30 6.66 -6.25 12.49
CA LYS A 30 7.25 -5.90 13.78
C LYS A 30 6.42 -6.57 14.89
N THR A 31 7.06 -7.27 15.81
CA THR A 31 6.42 -7.87 16.97
C THR A 31 6.13 -6.82 18.06
N ASP A 32 5.26 -7.16 19.02
CA ASP A 32 4.85 -6.24 20.10
C ASP A 32 6.02 -5.74 20.97
N ASP A 33 7.08 -6.56 21.10
CA ASP A 33 8.33 -6.17 21.77
C ASP A 33 9.16 -5.15 20.97
N GLY A 34 8.78 -4.90 19.72
CA GLY A 34 9.43 -4.01 18.78
C GLY A 34 10.84 -4.38 18.36
N ALA A 35 11.39 -5.50 18.85
CA ALA A 35 12.78 -5.89 18.66
C ALA A 35 12.96 -6.83 17.46
N HIS A 36 11.91 -7.54 17.07
CA HIS A 36 11.97 -8.55 16.02
C HIS A 36 10.91 -8.33 14.95
N HIS A 37 11.17 -8.89 13.76
CA HIS A 37 10.17 -9.04 12.71
C HIS A 37 9.88 -10.53 12.54
N LYS A 38 8.61 -10.90 12.38
CA LYS A 38 8.18 -12.28 12.16
C LYS A 38 7.20 -12.38 11.01
N TYR A 39 7.14 -13.55 10.38
CA TYR A 39 6.04 -13.87 9.48
C TYR A 39 4.72 -13.94 10.26
N ALA A 40 3.64 -13.43 9.67
CA ALA A 40 2.30 -13.61 10.21
C ALA A 40 1.79 -15.00 9.83
N VAL A 41 2.00 -15.95 10.74
CA VAL A 41 1.54 -17.34 10.63
C VAL A 41 0.33 -17.53 11.53
N GLU A 42 -0.73 -18.14 10.99
CA GLU A 42 -1.96 -18.41 11.70
C GLU A 42 -2.60 -19.71 11.20
N ASP A 43 -3.43 -20.32 12.02
CA ASP A 43 -4.20 -21.49 11.60
C ASP A 43 -5.56 -21.07 11.06
N ARG A 44 -5.94 -21.63 9.91
CA ARG A 44 -7.26 -21.43 9.28
C ARG A 44 -8.00 -22.75 9.13
N VAL A 45 -9.32 -22.68 9.12
CA VAL A 45 -10.19 -23.84 8.88
C VAL A 45 -10.49 -23.94 7.40
N SER A 46 -10.13 -25.06 6.80
CA SER A 46 -10.43 -25.42 5.41
C SER A 46 -11.91 -25.81 5.24
N SER A 47 -12.39 -25.87 3.99
CA SER A 47 -13.81 -26.14 3.69
C SER A 47 -14.30 -27.52 4.16
N ASP A 48 -13.39 -28.46 4.38
CA ASP A 48 -13.64 -29.80 4.93
C ASP A 48 -13.60 -29.84 6.47
N GLY A 49 -13.36 -28.69 7.12
CA GLY A 49 -13.22 -28.58 8.57
C GLY A 49 -11.81 -28.85 9.09
N THR A 50 -10.84 -29.14 8.21
CA THR A 50 -9.46 -29.39 8.62
C THR A 50 -8.76 -28.08 9.00
N GLN A 51 -8.07 -28.08 10.13
CA GLN A 51 -7.20 -26.96 10.54
C GLN A 51 -5.89 -27.04 9.75
N THR A 52 -5.53 -25.94 9.08
CA THR A 52 -4.33 -25.82 8.26
C THR A 52 -3.51 -24.62 8.70
N THR A 53 -2.19 -24.81 8.86
CA THR A 53 -1.27 -23.70 9.11
C THR A 53 -1.04 -22.89 7.85
N THR A 54 -1.23 -21.58 7.97
CA THR A 54 -1.17 -20.63 6.87
C THR A 54 -0.22 -19.47 7.16
N ILE A 55 0.20 -18.78 6.10
CA ILE A 55 1.07 -17.60 6.18
C ILE A 55 0.49 -16.47 5.34
N LEU A 56 0.45 -15.27 5.90
CA LEU A 56 0.01 -14.08 5.19
C LEU A 56 1.06 -13.69 4.13
N LEU A 57 0.66 -13.72 2.86
CA LEU A 57 1.49 -13.29 1.75
C LEU A 57 1.20 -11.83 1.37
N ASP A 58 -0.08 -11.45 1.41
CA ASP A 58 -0.48 -10.07 1.19
C ASP A 58 -1.76 -9.71 1.97
N SER A 59 -1.70 -8.62 2.73
CA SER A 59 -2.76 -8.20 3.66
C SER A 59 -3.91 -7.48 2.97
N VAL A 60 -5.06 -7.39 3.65
CA VAL A 60 -6.22 -6.63 3.16
C VAL A 60 -5.90 -5.18 2.80
N ALA A 61 -5.09 -4.49 3.61
CA ALA A 61 -4.73 -3.11 3.34
C ALA A 61 -3.81 -3.00 2.11
N SER A 62 -2.81 -3.88 2.01
CA SER A 62 -1.87 -3.87 0.88
C SER A 62 -2.54 -4.29 -0.43
N GLN A 63 -3.47 -5.25 -0.39
CA GLN A 63 -4.27 -5.62 -1.56
C GLN A 63 -5.21 -4.51 -2.03
N ALA A 64 -5.78 -3.71 -1.12
CA ALA A 64 -6.53 -2.51 -1.51
C ALA A 64 -5.63 -1.50 -2.24
N ASN A 65 -4.45 -1.21 -1.70
CA ASN A 65 -3.49 -0.30 -2.33
C ASN A 65 -3.04 -0.81 -3.71
N ARG A 66 -2.78 -2.12 -3.87
CA ARG A 66 -2.43 -2.71 -5.18
C ARG A 66 -3.57 -2.59 -6.18
N ALA A 67 -4.80 -2.82 -5.74
CA ALA A 67 -5.98 -2.67 -6.58
C ALA A 67 -6.19 -1.20 -7.02
N GLU A 68 -5.87 -0.23 -6.15
CA GLU A 68 -5.87 1.19 -6.49
C GLU A 68 -4.79 1.56 -7.51
N LEU A 69 -3.56 1.06 -7.33
CA LEU A 69 -2.49 1.24 -8.32
C LEU A 69 -2.82 0.58 -9.66
N ALA A 70 -3.52 -0.55 -9.65
CA ALA A 70 -3.99 -1.20 -10.87
C ALA A 70 -5.05 -0.37 -11.61
N LEU A 71 -5.95 0.28 -10.87
CA LEU A 71 -6.87 1.26 -11.45
C LEU A 71 -6.14 2.50 -11.98
N LEU A 72 -5.10 2.96 -11.27
CA LEU A 72 -4.28 4.10 -11.72
C LEU A 72 -3.58 3.79 -13.04
N GLU A 73 -3.00 2.60 -13.20
CA GLU A 73 -2.38 2.17 -14.47
C GLU A 73 -3.41 2.18 -15.61
N GLY A 74 -4.62 1.66 -15.39
CA GLY A 74 -5.68 1.71 -16.39
C GLY A 74 -6.13 3.13 -16.74
N TYR A 75 -6.17 4.01 -15.74
CA TYR A 75 -6.49 5.42 -15.90
C TYR A 75 -5.41 6.15 -16.72
N ASP A 76 -4.13 5.96 -16.38
CA ASP A 76 -3.00 6.60 -17.06
C ASP A 76 -2.85 6.15 -18.52
N ARG A 77 -3.27 4.92 -18.84
CA ARG A 77 -3.37 4.41 -20.22
C ARG A 77 -4.59 4.94 -20.99
N GLY A 78 -5.51 5.64 -20.33
CA GLY A 78 -6.76 6.11 -20.93
C GLY A 78 -7.77 5.00 -21.23
N GLU A 79 -7.60 3.82 -20.62
CA GLU A 79 -8.49 2.67 -20.84
C GLU A 79 -9.77 2.76 -19.98
N ILE A 80 -9.66 3.37 -18.79
CA ILE A 80 -10.77 3.61 -17.87
C ILE A 80 -10.78 5.07 -17.41
N SER A 81 -11.98 5.61 -17.13
CA SER A 81 -12.16 7.00 -16.72
C SER A 81 -13.12 7.09 -15.53
N PHE A 82 -12.68 7.83 -14.52
CA PHE A 82 -13.40 8.16 -13.28
C PHE A 82 -12.65 9.29 -12.57
N PRO A 83 -13.25 9.97 -11.57
CA PRO A 83 -12.55 11.03 -10.83
C PRO A 83 -11.29 10.51 -10.12
N VAL A 84 -10.14 11.11 -10.43
CA VAL A 84 -8.85 10.86 -9.75
C VAL A 84 -8.28 12.20 -9.27
N PRO A 85 -8.73 12.72 -8.10
CA PRO A 85 -8.09 13.88 -7.48
C PRO A 85 -6.60 13.64 -7.24
N TYR A 86 -5.79 14.69 -7.39
CA TYR A 86 -4.33 14.59 -7.18
C TYR A 86 -3.74 15.88 -6.64
N VAL A 87 -2.60 15.74 -5.96
CA VAL A 87 -1.74 16.86 -5.56
C VAL A 87 -0.57 16.96 -6.53
N ASP A 88 -0.40 18.15 -7.09
CA ASP A 88 0.63 18.45 -8.09
C ASP A 88 1.82 19.15 -7.45
N PHE A 89 2.95 18.44 -7.38
CA PHE A 89 4.24 18.95 -6.90
C PHE A 89 5.10 19.49 -8.05
N THR A 90 4.63 19.45 -9.30
CA THR A 90 5.38 20.04 -10.42
C THR A 90 5.56 21.54 -10.21
N GLY A 91 6.76 22.05 -10.52
CA GLY A 91 7.12 23.46 -10.27
C GLY A 91 7.42 23.82 -8.80
N CYS A 92 7.39 22.88 -7.85
CA CYS A 92 7.65 23.15 -6.43
C CYS A 92 9.15 23.15 -6.03
N GLY A 93 10.06 23.45 -6.95
CA GLY A 93 11.51 23.54 -6.70
C GLY A 93 12.18 22.21 -6.33
N ASP A 94 12.72 22.13 -5.11
CA ASP A 94 13.50 21.01 -4.59
C ASP A 94 12.69 19.76 -4.19
N VAL A 95 11.37 19.78 -4.43
CA VAL A 95 10.48 18.63 -4.19
C VAL A 95 9.71 18.19 -5.45
N THR A 96 10.14 18.62 -6.64
CA THR A 96 9.49 18.25 -7.91
C THR A 96 9.60 16.78 -8.25
N ASP A 97 10.48 16.03 -7.57
CA ASP A 97 10.66 14.60 -7.74
C ASP A 97 9.40 13.78 -7.42
N TYR A 98 8.49 14.30 -6.58
CA TYR A 98 7.19 13.67 -6.32
C TYR A 98 6.21 13.74 -7.50
N LYS A 99 6.42 14.63 -8.48
CA LYS A 99 5.51 14.86 -9.62
C LYS A 99 4.05 15.04 -9.18
N LYS A 100 3.21 14.02 -9.34
CA LYS A 100 1.80 14.01 -8.94
C LYS A 100 1.60 12.86 -7.95
N ILE A 101 0.80 13.11 -6.92
CA ILE A 101 0.34 12.06 -5.99
C ILE A 101 -1.19 12.04 -6.04
N THR A 102 -1.74 10.93 -6.50
CA THR A 102 -3.18 10.74 -6.71
C THR A 102 -3.87 10.19 -5.47
N VAL A 103 -5.21 10.24 -5.46
CA VAL A 103 -6.04 9.62 -4.42
C VAL A 103 -5.83 8.10 -4.34
N LEU A 104 -5.37 7.47 -5.42
CA LEU A 104 -5.11 6.03 -5.53
C LEU A 104 -3.74 5.63 -4.98
N GLU A 105 -2.85 6.61 -4.77
CA GLU A 105 -1.52 6.41 -4.17
C GLU A 105 -1.49 6.80 -2.69
N ALA A 106 -2.35 7.74 -2.28
CA ALA A 106 -2.43 8.20 -0.91
C ALA A 106 -3.07 7.12 0.00
N PRO A 107 -2.36 6.62 1.04
CA PRO A 107 -2.86 5.50 1.87
C PRO A 107 -4.23 5.73 2.50
N HIS A 108 -4.55 6.97 2.84
CA HIS A 108 -5.84 7.36 3.42
C HIS A 108 -6.75 8.10 2.43
N ARG A 109 -6.47 8.00 1.13
CA ARG A 109 -7.24 8.62 0.03
C ARG A 109 -7.41 10.13 0.28
N LEU A 110 -8.61 10.65 0.09
CA LEU A 110 -8.91 12.07 0.33
C LEU A 110 -8.84 12.51 1.80
N ALA A 111 -8.81 11.57 2.74
CA ALA A 111 -8.60 11.86 4.16
C ALA A 111 -7.11 11.90 4.54
N ASP A 112 -6.22 11.61 3.59
CA ASP A 112 -4.78 11.61 3.83
C ASP A 112 -4.25 13.03 4.14
N ALA A 113 -3.21 13.09 4.97
CA ALA A 113 -2.53 14.33 5.32
C ALA A 113 -2.03 15.09 4.08
N ILE A 114 -1.60 14.37 3.04
CA ILE A 114 -1.15 14.96 1.77
C ILE A 114 -2.26 15.83 1.16
N PHE A 115 -3.50 15.32 1.07
CA PHE A 115 -4.66 16.06 0.57
C PHE A 115 -5.10 17.15 1.55
N ARG A 116 -5.11 16.85 2.85
CA ARG A 116 -5.50 17.80 3.91
C ARG A 116 -4.61 19.05 3.91
N ASP A 117 -3.32 18.85 3.70
CA ASP A 117 -2.30 19.91 3.73
C ASP A 117 -2.00 20.48 2.33
N SER A 118 -2.94 20.32 1.39
CA SER A 118 -2.93 20.89 0.05
C SER A 118 -4.03 21.94 -0.15
N LEU A 119 -3.91 22.71 -1.23
CA LEU A 119 -4.78 23.82 -1.60
C LEU A 119 -5.55 23.49 -2.88
N LEU A 120 -6.83 23.86 -2.92
CA LEU A 120 -7.65 23.98 -4.14
C LEU A 120 -7.90 25.48 -4.36
N ASP A 121 -7.43 26.03 -5.48
CA ASP A 121 -7.57 27.45 -5.83
C ASP A 121 -7.17 28.41 -4.69
N GLY A 122 -6.02 28.12 -4.06
CA GLY A 122 -5.48 28.91 -2.95
C GLY A 122 -6.16 28.69 -1.58
N THR A 123 -7.26 27.94 -1.54
CA THR A 123 -7.96 27.57 -0.29
C THR A 123 -7.52 26.20 0.18
N LEU A 124 -7.25 26.00 1.48
CA LEU A 124 -6.99 24.65 2.01
C LEU A 124 -8.09 23.69 1.56
N PHE A 125 -7.72 22.56 0.96
CA PHE A 125 -8.64 21.66 0.28
C PHE A 125 -9.86 21.34 1.14
N ARG A 126 -9.63 21.01 2.42
CA ARG A 126 -10.70 20.67 3.39
C ARG A 126 -11.67 21.81 3.72
N LEU A 127 -11.26 23.05 3.47
CA LEU A 127 -12.05 24.26 3.63
C LEU A 127 -12.61 24.78 2.29
N SER A 128 -12.28 24.15 1.16
CA SER A 128 -12.93 24.42 -0.12
C SER A 128 -14.36 23.86 -0.12
N GLU A 129 -15.15 24.27 -1.11
CA GLU A 129 -16.49 23.71 -1.33
C GLU A 129 -16.44 22.19 -1.55
N VAL A 130 -15.55 21.74 -2.44
CA VAL A 130 -15.32 20.31 -2.74
C VAL A 130 -14.93 19.54 -1.47
N GLY A 131 -13.95 20.03 -0.71
CA GLY A 131 -13.48 19.35 0.50
C GLY A 131 -14.53 19.28 1.61
N ARG A 132 -15.38 20.32 1.75
CA ARG A 132 -16.52 20.28 2.68
C ARG A 132 -17.58 19.28 2.22
N ALA A 133 -17.95 19.29 0.94
CA ALA A 133 -18.91 18.35 0.38
C ALA A 133 -18.49 16.89 0.59
N ILE A 134 -17.19 16.62 0.41
CA ILE A 134 -16.61 15.30 0.68
C ILE A 134 -16.65 14.99 2.16
N THR A 135 -16.20 15.89 3.04
CA THR A 135 -16.18 15.72 4.52
C THR A 135 -17.58 15.45 5.09
N ASP A 136 -18.59 16.06 4.49
CA ASP A 136 -19.99 16.00 4.94
C ASP A 136 -20.74 14.79 4.38
N SER A 137 -20.14 14.07 3.43
CA SER A 137 -20.70 12.86 2.87
C SER A 137 -20.78 11.76 3.92
N THR A 138 -21.89 11.01 3.91
CA THR A 138 -22.13 9.89 4.83
C THR A 138 -22.69 8.70 4.07
N PRO A 139 -22.75 7.49 4.66
CA PRO A 139 -23.47 6.38 4.03
C PRO A 139 -24.96 6.67 3.75
N ARG A 140 -25.57 7.64 4.45
CA ARG A 140 -26.95 8.09 4.20
C ARG A 140 -27.08 9.16 3.10
N ASN A 141 -25.96 9.75 2.68
CA ASN A 141 -25.88 10.63 1.52
C ASN A 141 -24.43 10.63 1.01
N ALA A 142 -24.17 9.74 0.05
CA ALA A 142 -22.85 9.47 -0.53
C ALA A 142 -22.62 10.26 -1.83
N THR A 143 -23.54 11.13 -2.23
CA THR A 143 -23.56 11.79 -3.54
C THR A 143 -22.26 12.53 -3.84
N SER A 144 -21.78 13.38 -2.92
CA SER A 144 -20.54 14.13 -3.17
C SER A 144 -19.30 13.23 -3.16
N MET A 145 -19.25 12.20 -2.30
CA MET A 145 -18.16 11.22 -2.33
C MET A 145 -18.15 10.42 -3.63
N PHE A 146 -19.30 10.01 -4.13
CA PHE A 146 -19.43 9.35 -5.43
C PHE A 146 -18.98 10.27 -6.57
N HIS A 147 -19.36 11.54 -6.48
CA HIS A 147 -19.04 12.52 -7.50
C HIS A 147 -17.54 12.81 -7.61
N TYR A 148 -16.83 12.96 -6.48
CA TYR A 148 -15.41 13.35 -6.48
C TYR A 148 -14.41 12.20 -6.26
N SER A 149 -14.83 11.08 -5.65
CA SER A 149 -13.95 9.94 -5.37
C SER A 149 -14.75 8.64 -5.18
N PRO A 150 -15.31 8.07 -6.26
CA PRO A 150 -16.10 6.85 -6.17
C PRO A 150 -15.26 5.65 -5.69
N THR A 151 -13.93 5.68 -5.85
CA THR A 151 -13.01 4.68 -5.30
C THR A 151 -12.97 4.68 -3.77
N SER A 152 -13.21 5.83 -3.11
CA SER A 152 -13.35 5.90 -1.65
C SER A 152 -14.60 5.17 -1.14
N LEU A 153 -15.65 5.05 -1.96
CA LEU A 153 -16.84 4.23 -1.63
C LEU A 153 -16.57 2.73 -1.81
N LEU A 154 -15.68 2.37 -2.74
CA LEU A 154 -15.29 0.99 -3.00
C LEU A 154 -14.31 0.46 -1.94
N PHE A 155 -13.19 1.15 -1.73
CA PHE A 155 -12.11 0.71 -0.85
C PHE A 155 -12.26 1.22 0.60
N GLY A 156 -13.24 2.10 0.83
CA GLY A 156 -13.53 2.70 2.13
C GLY A 156 -12.64 3.90 2.45
N VAL A 157 -13.12 4.76 3.34
CA VAL A 157 -12.36 5.91 3.83
C VAL A 157 -12.83 6.26 5.25
N TRP A 158 -11.90 6.64 6.12
CA TRP A 158 -12.20 7.04 7.49
C TRP A 158 -11.49 8.34 7.83
N ASP A 159 -12.27 9.41 7.93
CA ASP A 159 -11.79 10.76 8.22
C ASP A 159 -11.75 11.04 9.74
N ALA A 160 -10.81 10.38 10.43
CA ALA A 160 -10.63 10.50 11.89
C ALA A 160 -10.04 11.85 12.32
N THR A 161 -9.23 12.48 11.46
CA THR A 161 -8.50 13.73 11.77
C THR A 161 -9.14 14.97 11.13
N GLY A 162 -10.36 14.81 10.60
CA GLY A 162 -11.09 15.88 9.93
C GLY A 162 -11.50 17.03 10.85
N PRO A 163 -11.92 18.17 10.28
CA PRO A 163 -12.27 19.39 11.02
C PRO A 163 -13.49 19.21 11.94
N LYS A 164 -14.23 18.11 11.80
CA LYS A 164 -15.34 17.70 12.67
C LYS A 164 -14.92 16.82 13.86
N GLY A 165 -13.64 16.82 14.26
CA GLY A 165 -13.17 16.08 15.44
C GLY A 165 -13.40 14.57 15.36
N GLY A 166 -13.19 13.97 14.18
CA GLY A 166 -13.41 12.54 13.94
C GLY A 166 -14.85 12.13 13.62
N LEU A 167 -15.76 13.09 13.46
CA LEU A 167 -17.12 12.90 12.92
C LEU A 167 -17.22 13.13 11.40
N GLY A 168 -16.09 13.18 10.70
CA GLY A 168 -16.07 13.26 9.23
C GLY A 168 -16.53 11.97 8.56
N SER A 169 -16.45 11.93 7.23
CA SER A 169 -16.88 10.78 6.42
C SER A 169 -16.28 9.45 6.85
N LYS A 170 -17.17 8.46 7.00
CA LYS A 170 -16.83 7.08 7.34
C LYS A 170 -17.58 6.14 6.41
N PHE A 171 -16.86 5.55 5.48
CA PHE A 171 -17.36 4.57 4.54
C PHE A 171 -16.64 3.25 4.79
N GLN A 172 -17.40 2.21 5.12
CA GLN A 172 -16.86 0.85 5.15
C GLN A 172 -16.45 0.44 3.74
N ARG A 173 -15.37 -0.33 3.62
CA ARG A 173 -14.95 -0.89 2.34
C ARG A 173 -15.98 -1.91 1.83
N ALA A 174 -16.22 -1.89 0.52
CA ALA A 174 -16.97 -2.91 -0.20
C ALA A 174 -16.03 -3.92 -0.88
N TYR A 175 -14.80 -3.52 -1.21
CA TYR A 175 -13.74 -4.38 -1.74
C TYR A 175 -12.86 -4.93 -0.62
N VAL A 176 -12.65 -6.25 -0.59
CA VAL A 176 -11.70 -6.92 0.30
C VAL A 176 -10.94 -7.95 -0.53
N SER A 177 -9.62 -7.95 -0.45
CA SER A 177 -8.79 -9.01 -1.03
C SER A 177 -7.64 -9.34 -0.10
N GLU A 178 -7.22 -10.61 -0.07
CA GLU A 178 -6.09 -11.09 0.75
C GLU A 178 -5.42 -12.25 0.04
N ILE A 179 -4.09 -12.39 0.17
CA ILE A 179 -3.36 -13.55 -0.33
C ILE A 179 -2.76 -14.32 0.83
N VAL A 180 -3.09 -15.60 0.92
CA VAL A 180 -2.64 -16.50 1.99
C VAL A 180 -2.01 -17.76 1.42
N GLY A 181 -0.87 -18.15 1.97
CA GLY A 181 -0.21 -19.41 1.67
C GLY A 181 -0.67 -20.53 2.60
N PHE A 182 -1.04 -21.68 2.04
CA PHE A 182 -1.55 -22.84 2.77
C PHE A 182 -0.47 -23.90 2.99
N ASP A 183 -0.66 -24.76 3.99
CA ASP A 183 0.25 -25.83 4.41
C ASP A 183 1.68 -25.31 4.61
N THR A 184 1.79 -24.22 5.35
CA THR A 184 3.03 -23.45 5.48
C THR A 184 4.08 -24.20 6.28
N ILE A 185 5.29 -24.28 5.73
CA ILE A 185 6.49 -24.70 6.46
C ILE A 185 7.50 -23.53 6.41
N VAL A 186 7.78 -22.94 7.58
CA VAL A 186 8.74 -21.84 7.70
C VAL A 186 10.17 -22.39 7.58
N GLY A 187 10.95 -21.80 6.68
CA GLY A 187 12.32 -22.16 6.41
C GLY A 187 13.33 -21.45 7.31
N LYS A 188 14.61 -21.65 6.97
CA LYS A 188 15.76 -20.92 7.52
C LYS A 188 16.43 -20.09 6.42
N ASN A 189 17.00 -18.95 6.80
CA ASN A 189 17.85 -18.13 5.95
C ASN A 189 19.30 -18.31 6.36
N VAL A 190 20.20 -17.99 5.43
CA VAL A 190 21.63 -17.83 5.72
C VAL A 190 22.07 -16.47 5.22
N TYR A 191 22.95 -15.83 5.98
CA TYR A 191 23.62 -14.62 5.51
C TYR A 191 25.10 -14.68 5.88
N SER A 192 25.91 -14.08 5.03
CA SER A 192 27.35 -13.92 5.21
C SER A 192 27.81 -12.75 4.35
N ARG A 193 29.01 -12.25 4.64
CA ARG A 193 29.69 -11.26 3.81
C ARG A 193 31.17 -11.58 3.78
N ILE A 194 31.74 -11.56 2.59
CA ILE A 194 33.19 -11.55 2.39
C ILE A 194 33.55 -10.12 1.97
N ASP A 195 34.42 -9.46 2.75
CA ASP A 195 34.98 -8.18 2.36
C ASP A 195 36.06 -8.42 1.28
N PRO A 196 35.87 -7.92 0.06
CA PRO A 196 36.85 -8.10 -1.01
C PRO A 196 38.20 -7.46 -0.71
N LEU A 197 38.25 -6.45 0.18
CA LEU A 197 39.47 -5.81 0.63
C LEU A 197 40.15 -6.55 1.79
N GLN A 198 39.53 -7.61 2.32
CA GLN A 198 40.04 -8.41 3.44
C GLN A 198 40.40 -7.58 4.69
N ILE A 199 39.63 -6.51 4.94
CA ILE A 199 39.83 -5.65 6.11
C ILE A 199 39.31 -6.38 7.35
N GLU A 200 40.18 -6.78 8.25
CA GLU A 200 39.77 -7.58 9.42
C GLU A 200 39.73 -6.79 10.72
N LYS A 201 40.87 -6.27 11.18
CA LYS A 201 41.02 -5.61 12.48
C LYS A 201 42.07 -4.51 12.39
N VAL A 202 41.93 -3.52 13.26
CA VAL A 202 42.94 -2.49 13.49
C VAL A 202 43.38 -2.51 14.96
N THR A 203 44.58 -2.00 15.22
CA THR A 203 45.11 -1.86 16.59
C THR A 203 44.31 -0.82 17.39
N SER A 204 44.63 -0.61 18.67
CA SER A 204 44.00 0.47 19.46
C SER A 204 44.27 1.85 18.89
N ASP A 205 45.45 2.03 18.31
CA ASP A 205 45.98 3.34 17.91
C ASP A 205 45.50 3.75 16.52
N ASP A 206 45.08 2.77 15.71
CA ASP A 206 44.59 2.94 14.34
C ASP A 206 43.05 2.99 14.24
N ARG A 207 42.36 3.05 15.39
CA ARG A 207 40.89 3.09 15.42
C ARG A 207 40.33 4.31 14.70
N VAL A 208 39.20 4.10 14.03
CA VAL A 208 38.49 5.15 13.29
C VAL A 208 37.53 5.94 14.18
N PHE A 209 37.38 7.21 13.84
CA PHE A 209 36.48 8.16 14.50
C PHE A 209 35.34 8.57 13.56
N ASN A 210 34.22 9.03 14.12
CA ASN A 210 33.24 9.75 13.32
C ASN A 210 33.86 11.04 12.79
N SER A 211 33.65 11.35 11.51
CA SER A 211 34.14 12.62 10.94
C SER A 211 33.28 13.78 11.44
N SER A 212 33.92 14.93 11.66
CA SER A 212 33.23 16.22 11.86
C SER A 212 32.64 16.76 10.55
N ASP A 213 33.17 16.32 9.40
CA ASP A 213 32.60 16.56 8.09
C ASP A 213 31.57 15.47 7.73
N PRO A 214 30.27 15.82 7.57
CA PRO A 214 29.24 14.86 7.20
C PRO A 214 29.47 14.14 5.87
N SER A 215 30.24 14.71 4.92
CA SER A 215 30.47 14.02 3.63
C SER A 215 31.47 12.87 3.72
N GLU A 216 32.37 12.88 4.70
CA GLU A 216 33.41 11.84 4.89
C GLU A 216 32.94 10.69 5.78
N VAL A 217 31.92 10.91 6.63
CA VAL A 217 31.32 9.95 7.59
C VAL A 217 32.26 9.49 8.71
N TRP A 218 33.48 9.03 8.40
CA TRP A 218 34.50 8.58 9.35
C TRP A 218 35.91 9.07 8.96
N THR A 219 36.85 9.07 9.91
CA THR A 219 38.24 9.50 9.67
C THR A 219 39.23 8.81 10.61
N HIS A 220 40.49 8.70 10.19
CA HIS A 220 41.61 8.36 11.09
C HIS A 220 42.23 9.60 11.74
N ALA A 221 41.96 10.81 11.22
CA ALA A 221 42.60 12.03 11.69
C ALA A 221 41.89 12.61 12.91
N LEU A 222 42.58 12.65 14.06
CA LEU A 222 42.05 13.22 15.31
C LEU A 222 41.59 14.67 15.18
N GLY A 223 42.26 15.47 14.33
CA GLY A 223 41.87 16.87 14.07
C GLY A 223 40.53 17.01 13.35
N ASN A 224 40.15 15.99 12.57
CA ASN A 224 38.89 15.96 11.81
C ASN A 224 37.82 15.14 12.53
N ALA A 225 38.12 14.54 13.67
CA ALA A 225 37.18 13.72 14.43
C ALA A 225 36.09 14.58 15.07
N LYS A 226 34.85 14.12 14.97
CA LYS A 226 33.74 14.64 15.75
C LYS A 226 34.01 14.43 17.23
N LYS A 227 33.67 15.41 18.05
CA LYS A 227 33.86 15.37 19.51
C LYS A 227 32.57 14.97 20.22
N ASP A 228 32.70 14.17 21.26
CA ASP A 228 31.62 13.81 22.17
C ASP A 228 31.27 14.98 23.12
N LYS A 229 30.28 14.77 23.99
CA LYS A 229 29.84 15.75 25.01
C LYS A 229 30.93 16.19 25.99
N ASN A 230 32.03 15.45 26.08
CA ASN A 230 33.17 15.73 26.95
C ASN A 230 34.35 16.35 26.17
N GLY A 231 34.17 16.67 24.88
CA GLY A 231 35.20 17.23 24.02
C GLY A 231 36.24 16.22 23.51
N LYS A 232 36.02 14.91 23.70
CA LYS A 232 36.93 13.84 23.24
C LYS A 232 36.53 13.34 21.84
N PRO A 233 37.48 12.88 21.01
CA PRO A 233 37.18 12.24 19.74
C PRO A 233 36.20 11.07 19.90
N GLU A 234 35.13 11.08 19.12
CA GLU A 234 34.08 10.05 19.14
C GLU A 234 34.46 8.91 18.19
N TYR A 235 34.71 7.72 18.73
CA TYR A 235 34.97 6.53 17.92
C TYR A 235 33.76 6.16 17.05
N ALA A 236 34.02 5.70 15.82
CA ALA A 236 32.96 5.24 14.94
C ALA A 236 32.28 3.98 15.52
N ASN A 237 30.96 3.96 15.57
CA ASN A 237 30.19 2.85 16.16
C ASN A 237 28.87 2.57 15.42
N ARG A 238 28.88 2.79 14.11
CA ARG A 238 27.68 2.86 13.28
C ARG A 238 27.35 1.52 12.62
N GLY A 239 28.36 0.86 12.05
CA GLY A 239 28.20 -0.40 11.36
C GLY A 239 27.67 -1.57 12.20
N SER A 240 27.05 -2.52 11.49
CA SER A 240 26.30 -3.66 12.06
C SER A 240 27.19 -4.74 12.71
N GLY A 241 28.51 -4.58 12.69
CA GLY A 241 29.45 -5.51 13.30
C GLY A 241 29.39 -5.53 14.83
N LYS A 242 29.46 -6.72 15.42
CA LYS A 242 29.74 -6.87 16.86
C LYS A 242 31.21 -6.53 17.12
N GLY A 243 31.51 -5.81 18.21
CA GLY A 243 32.89 -5.44 18.56
C GLY A 243 33.03 -4.08 19.22
N VAL A 244 34.28 -3.67 19.41
CA VAL A 244 34.64 -2.39 20.05
C VAL A 244 34.48 -1.23 19.07
N ALA A 245 34.01 -0.07 19.55
CA ALA A 245 33.95 1.16 18.77
C ALA A 245 35.33 1.50 18.16
N GLY A 246 35.31 1.99 16.92
CA GLY A 246 36.48 2.38 16.14
C GLY A 246 37.13 1.23 15.36
N GLN A 247 36.59 0.01 15.42
CA GLN A 247 37.01 -1.09 14.54
C GLN A 247 36.38 -0.96 13.13
N PRO A 248 36.97 -1.55 12.08
CA PRO A 248 36.40 -1.51 10.72
C PRO A 248 34.96 -2.05 10.64
N SER A 249 34.62 -3.05 11.45
CA SER A 249 33.26 -3.60 11.52
C SER A 249 32.22 -2.59 11.98
N LYS A 250 32.65 -1.52 12.67
CA LYS A 250 31.83 -0.38 13.11
C LYS A 250 31.68 0.73 12.07
N ILE A 251 32.26 0.54 10.88
CA ILE A 251 32.03 1.35 9.68
C ILE A 251 31.67 0.45 8.49
N ASN A 252 31.08 -0.72 8.76
CA ASN A 252 30.62 -1.69 7.75
C ASN A 252 31.74 -2.25 6.85
N HIS A 253 32.98 -2.35 7.36
CA HIS A 253 34.06 -3.11 6.74
C HIS A 253 34.29 -4.46 7.44
N GLY A 254 34.84 -5.41 6.69
CA GLY A 254 35.18 -6.74 7.15
C GLY A 254 34.13 -7.82 6.93
N ASN A 255 34.56 -9.05 7.23
CA ASN A 255 33.78 -10.25 7.01
C ASN A 255 32.64 -10.38 8.02
N ILE A 256 31.49 -10.87 7.54
CA ILE A 256 30.42 -11.38 8.40
C ILE A 256 30.43 -12.90 8.23
N PRO A 257 30.75 -13.67 9.28
CA PRO A 257 30.80 -15.12 9.18
C PRO A 257 29.42 -15.68 8.78
N PRO A 258 29.35 -16.85 8.12
CA PRO A 258 28.08 -17.49 7.82
C PRO A 258 27.25 -17.75 9.09
N VAL A 259 26.04 -17.20 9.13
CA VAL A 259 25.09 -17.38 10.22
C VAL A 259 23.77 -17.90 9.68
N ILE A 260 23.13 -18.80 10.43
CA ILE A 260 21.77 -19.27 10.18
C ILE A 260 20.80 -18.37 10.93
N ASP A 261 19.85 -17.77 10.20
CA ASP A 261 18.71 -17.06 10.77
C ASP A 261 17.46 -17.94 10.67
N SER A 262 16.91 -18.32 11.83
CA SER A 262 15.69 -19.11 11.94
C SER A 262 14.41 -18.28 12.01
N MET A 263 14.50 -16.95 12.04
CA MET A 263 13.36 -16.06 12.26
C MET A 263 12.75 -15.53 10.95
N ALA A 264 13.57 -15.30 9.92
CA ALA A 264 13.13 -14.75 8.62
C ALA A 264 13.61 -15.61 7.43
N GLY A 265 13.35 -16.92 7.50
CA GLY A 265 13.91 -17.94 6.62
C GLY A 265 13.23 -18.24 5.30
N GLY A 266 12.24 -17.43 4.91
CA GLY A 266 11.26 -17.77 3.89
C GLY A 266 10.30 -18.86 4.35
N ALA A 267 9.42 -19.29 3.45
CA ALA A 267 8.49 -20.38 3.67
C ALA A 267 8.24 -21.16 2.37
N THR A 268 7.85 -22.42 2.51
CA THR A 268 7.25 -23.20 1.41
C THR A 268 5.77 -23.40 1.72
N ILE A 269 4.95 -23.39 0.68
CA ILE A 269 3.48 -23.50 0.76
C ILE A 269 3.00 -24.52 -0.26
N SER A 270 1.85 -25.15 -0.03
CA SER A 270 1.21 -26.02 -1.03
C SER A 270 0.56 -25.21 -2.15
N LYS A 271 -0.03 -24.07 -1.80
CA LYS A 271 -0.62 -23.07 -2.71
C LYS A 271 -0.75 -21.72 -2.03
N GLY A 272 -0.69 -20.65 -2.82
CA GLY A 272 -1.25 -19.36 -2.44
C GLY A 272 -2.71 -19.29 -2.88
N LEU A 273 -3.55 -18.62 -2.11
CA LEU A 273 -4.93 -18.32 -2.51
C LEU A 273 -5.17 -16.83 -2.32
N GLN A 274 -5.41 -16.13 -3.42
CA GLN A 274 -6.04 -14.81 -3.36
C GLN A 274 -7.55 -15.00 -3.25
N THR A 275 -8.15 -14.42 -2.23
CA THR A 275 -9.61 -14.32 -2.10
C THR A 275 -10.01 -12.87 -2.21
N THR A 276 -10.71 -12.50 -3.28
CA THR A 276 -11.25 -11.16 -3.49
C THR A 276 -12.77 -11.16 -3.42
N LEU A 277 -13.36 -10.20 -2.72
CA LEU A 277 -14.80 -10.03 -2.53
C LEU A 277 -15.21 -8.58 -2.77
N ILE A 278 -16.24 -8.39 -3.60
CA ILE A 278 -16.99 -7.13 -3.72
C ILE A 278 -18.34 -7.34 -3.04
N SER A 279 -18.55 -6.72 -1.89
CA SER A 279 -19.79 -6.79 -1.12
C SER A 279 -20.87 -5.88 -1.72
N LEU A 280 -21.77 -6.44 -2.52
CA LEU A 280 -22.94 -5.70 -3.02
C LEU A 280 -23.88 -5.34 -1.85
N ALA A 281 -23.89 -6.15 -0.78
CA ALA A 281 -24.59 -5.82 0.46
C ALA A 281 -24.07 -4.54 1.12
N ALA A 282 -22.74 -4.31 1.13
CA ALA A 282 -22.17 -3.05 1.61
C ALA A 282 -22.57 -1.88 0.72
N LEU A 283 -22.49 -2.02 -0.61
CA LEU A 283 -22.88 -0.98 -1.57
C LEU A 283 -24.37 -0.61 -1.47
N ARG A 284 -25.27 -1.58 -1.21
CA ARG A 284 -26.71 -1.32 -1.00
C ARG A 284 -27.02 -0.42 0.21
N ARG A 285 -26.08 -0.28 1.15
CA ARG A 285 -26.25 0.63 2.30
C ARG A 285 -26.02 2.09 1.95
N LEU A 286 -25.32 2.37 0.85
CA LEU A 286 -25.06 3.73 0.38
C LEU A 286 -26.35 4.34 -0.15
N ARG A 287 -26.75 5.50 0.36
CA ARG A 287 -27.86 6.31 -0.14
C ARG A 287 -27.33 7.56 -0.84
N PHE A 288 -28.11 8.15 -1.73
CA PHE A 288 -27.66 9.26 -2.59
C PHE A 288 -28.56 10.50 -2.48
N GLY A 289 -28.94 10.84 -1.25
CA GLY A 289 -29.90 11.92 -0.98
C GLY A 289 -31.34 11.46 -1.28
N ASP A 290 -32.19 12.42 -1.61
CA ASP A 290 -33.61 12.19 -1.93
C ASP A 290 -33.76 11.96 -3.45
N VAL A 291 -33.22 10.84 -3.93
CA VAL A 291 -33.33 10.41 -5.33
C VAL A 291 -34.09 9.08 -5.45
N GLU A 292 -34.62 8.82 -6.64
CA GLU A 292 -35.33 7.57 -6.92
C GLU A 292 -34.41 6.34 -6.78
N TYR A 293 -35.01 5.20 -6.41
CA TYR A 293 -34.26 3.97 -6.16
C TYR A 293 -33.44 3.47 -7.37
N GLU A 294 -33.93 3.74 -8.58
CA GLU A 294 -33.23 3.43 -9.82
C GLU A 294 -31.91 4.22 -9.94
N VAL A 295 -31.94 5.52 -9.61
CA VAL A 295 -30.77 6.42 -9.60
C VAL A 295 -29.73 5.91 -8.61
N GLU A 296 -30.16 5.54 -7.39
CA GLU A 296 -29.25 4.94 -6.40
C GLU A 296 -28.65 3.62 -6.91
N THR A 297 -29.45 2.81 -7.61
CA THR A 297 -29.01 1.53 -8.15
C THR A 297 -27.96 1.72 -9.24
N ALA A 298 -28.11 2.74 -10.09
CA ALA A 298 -27.13 3.08 -11.11
C ALA A 298 -25.79 3.53 -10.49
N ALA A 299 -25.82 4.45 -9.51
CA ALA A 299 -24.61 4.89 -8.81
C ALA A 299 -23.88 3.73 -8.12
N ARG A 300 -24.60 2.86 -7.38
CA ARG A 300 -24.02 1.66 -6.75
C ARG A 300 -23.45 0.69 -7.79
N THR A 301 -24.08 0.59 -8.96
CA THR A 301 -23.61 -0.27 -10.05
C THR A 301 -22.30 0.24 -10.63
N ALA A 302 -22.16 1.56 -10.79
CA ALA A 302 -20.90 2.17 -11.22
C ALA A 302 -19.76 1.92 -10.21
N VAL A 303 -20.02 2.00 -8.90
CA VAL A 303 -19.04 1.63 -7.87
C VAL A 303 -18.70 0.12 -7.90
N ALA A 304 -19.68 -0.76 -8.11
CA ALA A 304 -19.43 -2.19 -8.27
C ALA A 304 -18.58 -2.48 -9.51
N ALA A 305 -18.83 -1.79 -10.62
CA ALA A 305 -18.07 -1.91 -11.85
C ALA A 305 -16.60 -1.45 -11.67
N LEU A 306 -16.35 -0.40 -10.87
CA LEU A 306 -14.98 -0.04 -10.46
C LEU A 306 -14.28 -1.20 -9.74
N GLY A 307 -15.00 -1.94 -8.89
CA GLY A 307 -14.46 -3.13 -8.24
C GLY A 307 -14.11 -4.25 -9.22
N VAL A 308 -14.94 -4.48 -10.24
CA VAL A 308 -14.65 -5.46 -11.29
C VAL A 308 -13.44 -5.03 -12.12
N ALA A 309 -13.32 -3.74 -12.45
CA ALA A 309 -12.13 -3.19 -13.08
C ALA A 309 -10.89 -3.39 -12.19
N ALA A 310 -10.99 -3.11 -10.89
CA ALA A 310 -9.87 -3.31 -9.97
C ALA A 310 -9.34 -4.75 -9.98
N ILE A 311 -10.24 -5.76 -9.99
CA ILE A 311 -9.88 -7.17 -10.14
C ILE A 311 -9.18 -7.42 -11.49
N ALA A 312 -9.81 -6.99 -12.58
CA ALA A 312 -9.33 -7.22 -13.94
C ALA A 312 -7.91 -6.66 -14.15
N TYR A 313 -7.70 -5.43 -13.71
CA TYR A 313 -6.43 -4.73 -13.88
C TYR A 313 -5.35 -5.29 -12.96
N GLN A 314 -5.70 -5.66 -11.72
CA GLN A 314 -4.75 -6.22 -10.76
C GLN A 314 -4.22 -7.59 -11.23
N CYS A 315 -5.05 -8.44 -11.84
CA CYS A 315 -4.62 -9.74 -12.34
C CYS A 315 -3.52 -9.65 -13.42
N GLU A 316 -3.42 -8.52 -14.11
CA GLU A 316 -2.41 -8.24 -15.13
C GLU A 316 -1.25 -7.36 -14.62
N MET A 317 -1.19 -7.06 -13.32
CA MET A 317 -0.04 -6.36 -12.68
C MET A 317 1.00 -7.33 -12.10
N ASP A 318 0.88 -8.61 -12.44
CA ASP A 318 1.64 -9.72 -11.88
C ASP A 318 1.53 -9.85 -10.35
N TYR A 319 1.87 -11.02 -9.82
CA TYR A 319 1.88 -11.28 -8.38
C TYR A 319 3.31 -11.23 -7.83
N ASP A 320 4.09 -10.21 -8.23
CA ASP A 320 5.36 -9.89 -7.59
C ASP A 320 5.09 -9.11 -6.30
N LEU A 321 4.96 -9.86 -5.20
CA LEU A 321 4.60 -9.26 -3.93
C LEU A 321 5.78 -8.52 -3.30
N ARG A 322 6.99 -9.05 -3.51
CA ARG A 322 8.28 -8.56 -3.01
C ARG A 322 9.41 -9.47 -3.49
N SER A 323 10.64 -9.02 -3.27
CA SER A 323 11.85 -9.83 -3.48
C SER A 323 11.67 -11.27 -3.00
N ARG A 324 11.81 -12.22 -3.93
CA ARG A 324 11.65 -13.67 -3.73
C ARG A 324 10.23 -14.11 -3.32
N CYS A 325 9.20 -13.38 -3.75
CA CYS A 325 7.79 -13.74 -3.57
C CYS A 325 6.99 -13.41 -4.84
N LEU A 326 7.50 -13.84 -5.99
CA LEU A 326 6.77 -13.83 -7.25
C LEU A 326 5.90 -15.09 -7.34
N LEU A 327 4.60 -14.87 -7.51
CA LEU A 327 3.61 -15.93 -7.65
C LEU A 327 2.97 -15.90 -9.04
N LEU A 328 2.45 -17.04 -9.50
CA LEU A 328 1.78 -17.20 -10.78
C LEU A 328 0.38 -17.78 -10.58
N PRO A 329 -0.68 -17.20 -11.17
CA PRO A 329 -1.99 -17.81 -11.23
C PRO A 329 -1.96 -19.17 -11.92
N THR A 330 -2.70 -20.14 -11.39
CA THR A 330 -2.83 -21.47 -12.02
C THR A 330 -3.95 -21.54 -13.05
N HIS A 331 -4.77 -20.48 -13.16
CA HIS A 331 -5.86 -20.35 -14.12
C HIS A 331 -6.15 -18.87 -14.42
N PRO A 332 -6.86 -18.57 -15.52
CA PRO A 332 -7.36 -17.21 -15.79
C PRO A 332 -8.29 -16.70 -14.68
N PRO A 333 -8.40 -15.37 -14.50
CA PRO A 333 -9.27 -14.78 -13.48
C PRO A 333 -10.75 -15.01 -13.79
N ARG A 334 -11.50 -15.39 -12.74
CA ARG A 334 -12.93 -15.69 -12.81
C ARG A 334 -13.66 -15.00 -11.67
N LEU A 335 -14.87 -14.54 -11.95
CA LEU A 335 -15.76 -13.90 -11.01
C LEU A 335 -17.02 -14.73 -10.82
N GLU A 336 -17.27 -15.11 -9.58
CA GLU A 336 -18.44 -15.85 -9.15
C GLU A 336 -19.50 -14.89 -8.58
N LEU A 337 -20.75 -15.09 -8.98
CA LEU A 337 -21.90 -14.36 -8.45
C LEU A 337 -22.49 -15.13 -7.27
N LEU A 338 -22.39 -14.59 -6.06
CA LEU A 338 -22.88 -15.27 -4.85
C LEU A 338 -24.34 -14.89 -4.54
N GLY A 339 -25.21 -15.88 -4.42
CA GLY A 339 -26.61 -15.74 -4.02
C GLY A 339 -26.81 -15.54 -2.51
N ARG A 340 -28.01 -15.12 -2.10
CA ARG A 340 -28.37 -14.87 -0.68
C ARG A 340 -28.32 -16.12 0.21
N ASP A 341 -28.52 -17.28 -0.37
CA ASP A 341 -28.52 -18.59 0.27
C ASP A 341 -27.12 -19.24 0.31
N GLY A 342 -26.10 -18.53 -0.17
CA GLY A 342 -24.74 -19.06 -0.31
C GLY A 342 -24.50 -19.86 -1.60
N SER A 343 -25.49 -19.95 -2.50
CA SER A 343 -25.30 -20.55 -3.81
C SER A 343 -24.26 -19.77 -4.63
N VAL A 344 -23.46 -20.51 -5.39
CA VAL A 344 -22.56 -19.96 -6.39
C VAL A 344 -23.29 -20.01 -7.73
N GLY A 345 -23.67 -18.84 -8.23
CA GLY A 345 -24.34 -18.68 -9.51
C GLY A 345 -23.36 -18.75 -10.68
N GLU A 346 -23.65 -17.97 -11.72
CA GLU A 346 -22.80 -17.89 -12.91
C GLU A 346 -21.36 -17.49 -12.56
N THR A 347 -20.41 -18.13 -13.24
CA THR A 347 -18.99 -17.78 -13.20
C THR A 347 -18.61 -17.11 -14.52
N VAL A 348 -18.07 -15.91 -14.44
CA VAL A 348 -17.77 -15.07 -15.60
C VAL A 348 -16.27 -14.84 -15.69
N ASN A 349 -15.69 -14.95 -16.89
CA ASN A 349 -14.29 -14.57 -17.12
C ASN A 349 -14.16 -13.05 -17.09
N VAL A 350 -13.09 -12.56 -16.47
CA VAL A 350 -12.83 -11.12 -16.38
C VAL A 350 -11.62 -10.77 -17.24
N SER A 351 -11.75 -9.74 -18.07
CA SER A 351 -10.65 -9.15 -18.85
C SER A 351 -10.64 -7.65 -18.67
N ARG A 352 -9.49 -6.99 -18.90
CA ARG A 352 -9.38 -5.52 -18.87
C ARG A 352 -10.39 -4.84 -19.78
N ASP A 353 -10.46 -5.25 -21.05
CA ASP A 353 -11.40 -4.70 -22.05
C ASP A 353 -12.86 -4.85 -21.62
N GLY A 354 -13.25 -6.04 -21.14
CA GLY A 354 -14.61 -6.28 -20.67
C GLY A 354 -14.96 -5.43 -19.45
N ALA A 355 -14.04 -5.33 -18.48
CA ALA A 355 -14.25 -4.55 -17.27
C ALA A 355 -14.30 -3.04 -17.55
N ALA A 356 -13.45 -2.53 -18.46
CA ALA A 356 -13.46 -1.15 -18.90
C ALA A 356 -14.80 -0.77 -19.57
N LYS A 357 -15.32 -1.63 -20.45
CA LYS A 357 -16.64 -1.44 -21.09
C LYS A 357 -17.78 -1.44 -20.09
N ILE A 358 -17.76 -2.35 -19.11
CA ILE A 358 -18.79 -2.41 -18.05
C ILE A 358 -18.74 -1.15 -17.19
N LEU A 359 -17.55 -0.70 -16.81
CA LEU A 359 -17.36 0.54 -16.04
C LEU A 359 -17.89 1.75 -16.80
N ALA A 360 -17.49 1.92 -18.07
CA ALA A 360 -17.94 3.03 -18.92
C ALA A 360 -19.47 3.03 -19.07
N ARG A 361 -20.08 1.86 -19.33
CA ARG A 361 -21.54 1.74 -19.45
C ARG A 361 -22.26 2.07 -18.15
N ALA A 362 -21.76 1.59 -17.01
CA ALA A 362 -22.36 1.87 -15.71
C ALA A 362 -22.28 3.35 -15.34
N ALA A 363 -21.14 4.00 -15.65
CA ALA A 363 -20.93 5.43 -15.45
C ALA A 363 -21.85 6.29 -16.34
N ALA A 364 -21.94 5.94 -17.63
CA ALA A 364 -22.81 6.62 -18.58
C ALA A 364 -24.28 6.52 -18.15
N HIS A 365 -24.73 5.33 -17.75
CA HIS A 365 -26.10 5.13 -17.27
C HIS A 365 -26.41 5.93 -15.99
N ALA A 366 -25.46 5.98 -15.04
CA ALA A 366 -25.61 6.83 -13.85
C ALA A 366 -25.73 8.32 -14.23
N THR A 367 -24.95 8.77 -15.23
CA THR A 367 -25.00 10.14 -15.74
C THR A 367 -26.33 10.45 -16.44
N GLU A 368 -26.84 9.55 -17.28
CA GLU A 368 -28.14 9.67 -17.96
C GLU A 368 -29.30 9.83 -16.97
N LEU A 369 -29.21 9.19 -15.80
CA LEU A 369 -30.18 9.28 -14.71
C LEU A 369 -29.94 10.49 -13.77
N GLY A 370 -28.99 11.37 -14.09
CA GLY A 370 -28.73 12.61 -13.35
C GLY A 370 -27.77 12.45 -12.17
N ILE A 371 -27.08 11.31 -12.03
CA ILE A 371 -26.07 11.07 -10.98
C ILE A 371 -24.71 10.73 -11.59
N GLY A 372 -24.13 11.68 -12.32
CA GLY A 372 -22.78 11.56 -12.87
C GLY A 372 -21.70 11.88 -11.84
N TRP A 373 -20.51 11.31 -12.05
CA TRP A 373 -19.31 11.73 -11.32
C TRP A 373 -18.52 12.79 -12.11
N GLU A 374 -17.64 13.49 -11.41
CA GLU A 374 -16.79 14.54 -11.96
C GLU A 374 -15.89 13.97 -13.08
N THR A 375 -15.81 14.70 -14.19
CA THR A 375 -14.92 14.37 -15.31
C THR A 375 -13.71 15.30 -15.38
N GLU A 376 -13.81 16.48 -14.77
CA GLU A 376 -12.68 17.40 -14.64
C GLU A 376 -11.76 17.01 -13.49
N ALA A 377 -10.46 17.10 -13.71
CA ALA A 377 -9.52 16.65 -12.70
C ALA A 377 -9.46 17.65 -11.53
N VAL A 378 -9.81 17.20 -10.32
CA VAL A 378 -9.62 17.97 -9.08
C VAL A 378 -8.11 18.06 -8.79
N ARG A 379 -7.49 19.13 -9.29
CA ARG A 379 -6.06 19.42 -9.14
C ARG A 379 -5.82 20.25 -7.89
N LEU A 380 -5.02 19.73 -6.98
CA LEU A 380 -4.54 20.45 -5.80
C LEU A 380 -3.08 20.83 -5.94
N THR A 381 -2.66 21.86 -5.20
CA THR A 381 -1.24 22.23 -5.05
C THR A 381 -0.82 22.09 -3.57
N PRO A 382 0.38 21.62 -3.26
CA PRO A 382 0.82 21.48 -1.87
C PRO A 382 0.86 22.84 -1.16
N ALA A 383 0.37 22.92 0.07
CA ALA A 383 0.45 24.17 0.82
C ALA A 383 1.91 24.50 1.20
N PRO A 384 2.28 25.78 1.38
CA PRO A 384 3.65 26.16 1.75
C PRO A 384 4.19 25.44 3.00
N LYS A 385 3.32 25.17 3.99
CA LYS A 385 3.67 24.42 5.20
C LYS A 385 4.07 22.97 4.93
N LEU A 386 3.43 22.32 3.95
CA LEU A 386 3.73 20.94 3.57
C LEU A 386 5.10 20.87 2.86
N LEU A 387 5.35 21.82 1.96
CA LEU A 387 6.65 21.96 1.30
C LEU A 387 7.77 22.16 2.32
N GLU A 388 7.58 23.06 3.28
CA GLU A 388 8.57 23.30 4.34
C GLU A 388 8.80 22.06 5.22
N LEU A 389 7.75 21.31 5.54
CA LEU A 389 7.86 20.06 6.31
C LEU A 389 8.71 19.02 5.55
N ILE A 390 8.46 18.85 4.25
CA ILE A 390 9.25 17.94 3.40
C ILE A 390 10.72 18.36 3.40
N ARG A 391 11.01 19.65 3.22
CA ARG A 391 12.39 20.18 3.23
C ARG A 391 13.11 19.92 4.54
N ARG A 392 12.44 20.16 5.68
CA ARG A 392 13.00 19.89 7.00
C ARG A 392 13.25 18.40 7.21
N SER A 393 12.30 17.56 6.81
CA SER A 393 12.44 16.11 6.90
C SER A 393 13.63 15.61 6.07
N ARG A 394 13.80 16.09 4.83
CA ARG A 394 14.96 15.76 3.98
C ARG A 394 16.29 16.18 4.60
N LYS A 395 16.35 17.38 5.19
CA LYS A 395 17.55 17.86 5.89
C LYS A 395 17.92 16.96 7.08
N VAL A 396 16.95 16.57 7.89
CA VAL A 396 17.17 15.65 9.02
C VAL A 396 17.59 14.28 8.51
N ALA A 397 16.89 13.72 7.53
CA ALA A 397 17.21 12.40 6.96
C ALA A 397 18.62 12.35 6.35
N ALA A 398 19.08 13.43 5.71
CA ALA A 398 20.46 13.52 5.20
C ALA A 398 21.51 13.47 6.33
N VAL A 399 21.18 14.02 7.51
CA VAL A 399 22.03 14.03 8.71
C VAL A 399 21.90 12.74 9.53
N GLU A 400 20.73 12.11 9.57
CA GLU A 400 20.46 10.85 10.26
C GLU A 400 20.93 9.64 9.45
N GLN A 401 20.89 9.67 8.11
CA GLN A 401 21.63 8.68 7.30
C GLN A 401 23.14 8.75 7.57
N THR A 402 23.63 9.90 8.01
CA THR A 402 24.97 10.02 8.55
C THR A 402 25.08 9.48 9.98
N THR A 403 24.02 9.43 10.79
CA THR A 403 24.09 9.22 12.26
C THR A 403 23.58 7.87 12.78
N GLU A 404 22.57 7.26 12.15
CA GLU A 404 21.95 5.97 12.52
C GLU A 404 21.85 5.00 11.32
N LYS A 405 22.95 4.30 11.02
CA LYS A 405 23.06 3.03 10.30
C LYS A 405 24.40 2.40 10.64
#